data_AF-A0A2G9M150-F1
#
_entry.id   AF-A0A2G9M150-F1
#
_cell.length_a   1.000
_cell.length_b   1.000
_cell.length_c   1.000
_cell.angle_alpha   90.00
_cell.angle_beta   90.00
_cell.angle_gamma   90.00
#
_symmetry.space_group_name_H-M   'P 1'
#
loop_
_entity.id
_entity.type
_entity.pdbx_description
1 polymer ?
#
loop_
_entity_poly.entity_id
_entity_poly.type
_entity_poly.pdbx_seq_one_letter_code
_entity_poly.pdbx_strand_id
1 'polypeptide(L)'
;MAEKKDSQISINELAVFCKKKGFVFPSSEIYNGLSGFWDFGPLGVELFNNIRASWWRNFVHNRRDMVGLDASIISHPRTWKASGHLESFSDISIQCSKCKKINKIDKAEIGKAVCEFCGGALDASTAKEIKLL
;
A
#
# COMPACT_ATOMS: atom_id res chain seq x y z
N MET A 1 -39.96 18.00 -1.29
CA MET A 1 -39.05 16.86 -1.53
C MET A 1 -37.76 17.23 -0.85
N ALA A 2 -37.41 16.58 0.27
CA ALA A 2 -36.21 16.94 1.02
C ALA A 2 -34.97 16.52 0.25
N GLU A 3 -34.11 17.48 -0.06
CA GLU A 3 -32.79 17.24 -0.65
C GLU A 3 -31.98 16.35 0.29
N LYS A 4 -31.61 15.15 -0.16
CA LYS A 4 -30.66 14.30 0.55
C LYS A 4 -29.31 14.99 0.50
N LYS A 5 -28.91 15.57 1.62
CA LYS A 5 -27.56 16.05 1.86
C LYS A 5 -26.61 14.86 1.66
N ASP A 6 -25.70 14.94 0.69
CA ASP A 6 -24.68 13.90 0.47
C ASP A 6 -23.90 13.70 1.76
N SER A 7 -24.17 12.59 2.45
CA SER A 7 -23.45 12.21 3.65
C SER A 7 -22.07 11.76 3.22
N GLN A 8 -21.05 12.53 3.56
CA GLN A 8 -19.66 12.19 3.29
C GLN A 8 -19.29 10.89 4.02
N ILE A 9 -19.06 9.82 3.27
CA ILE A 9 -18.67 8.52 3.83
C ILE A 9 -17.23 8.61 4.31
N SER A 10 -17.00 8.28 5.58
CA SER A 10 -15.67 8.18 6.16
C SER A 10 -14.96 6.89 5.73
N ILE A 11 -13.62 6.90 5.77
CA ILE A 11 -12.81 5.71 5.47
C ILE A 11 -13.17 4.54 6.42
N ASN A 12 -13.47 4.84 7.68
CA ASN A 12 -13.86 3.83 8.66
C ASN A 12 -15.19 3.18 8.31
N GLU A 13 -16.19 3.97 7.89
CA GLU A 13 -17.48 3.44 7.45
C GLU A 13 -17.32 2.55 6.22
N LEU A 14 -16.47 2.96 5.27
CA LEU A 14 -16.18 2.16 4.08
C LEU A 14 -15.45 0.85 4.44
N ALA A 15 -14.47 0.89 5.34
CA ALA A 15 -13.75 -0.30 5.79
C ALA A 15 -14.70 -1.31 6.47
N VAL A 16 -15.60 -0.82 7.33
CA VAL A 16 -16.64 -1.64 7.98
C VAL A 16 -17.58 -2.26 6.94
N PHE A 17 -18.02 -1.48 5.95
CA PHE A 17 -18.85 -1.98 4.86
C PHE A 17 -18.14 -3.08 4.06
N CYS A 18 -16.90 -2.84 3.64
CA CYS A 18 -16.11 -3.78 2.85
C CYS A 18 -15.92 -5.11 3.58
N LYS A 19 -15.60 -5.06 4.88
CA LYS A 19 -15.49 -6.27 5.71
C LYS A 19 -16.83 -6.98 5.84
N LYS A 20 -17.91 -6.24 6.19
CA LYS A 20 -19.25 -6.81 6.39
C LYS A 20 -19.84 -7.44 5.14
N LYS A 21 -19.47 -6.93 3.96
CA LYS A 21 -19.97 -7.41 2.66
C LYS A 21 -19.05 -8.44 1.99
N GLY A 22 -17.90 -8.76 2.57
CA GLY A 22 -16.98 -9.74 2.00
C GLY A 22 -16.21 -9.23 0.78
N PHE A 23 -15.80 -7.95 0.82
CA PHE A 23 -14.86 -7.39 -0.16
C PHE A 23 -13.41 -7.66 0.24
N VAL A 24 -12.99 -7.23 1.43
CA VAL A 24 -11.59 -7.34 1.86
C VAL A 24 -11.52 -7.59 3.37
N PHE A 25 -10.54 -8.42 3.77
CA PHE A 25 -10.26 -8.79 5.14
C PHE A 25 -8.77 -8.61 5.45
N PRO A 26 -8.39 -8.24 6.68
CA PRO A 26 -6.99 -8.35 7.12
C PRO A 26 -6.51 -9.79 6.97
N SER A 27 -5.36 -9.99 6.31
CA SER A 27 -4.82 -11.33 6.13
C SER A 27 -4.52 -11.96 7.49
N SER A 28 -4.92 -13.23 7.67
CA SER A 28 -4.71 -13.97 8.93
C SER A 28 -5.34 -13.29 10.15
N GLU A 29 -6.53 -12.69 9.99
CA GLU A 29 -7.23 -11.94 11.06
C GLU A 29 -7.38 -12.71 12.38
N ILE A 30 -7.68 -14.02 12.31
CA ILE A 30 -7.83 -14.88 13.49
C ILE A 30 -6.54 -15.05 14.31
N TYR A 31 -5.40 -14.63 13.75
CA TYR A 31 -4.07 -14.65 14.36
C TYR A 31 -3.51 -13.22 14.55
N ASN A 32 -4.37 -12.24 14.81
CA ASN A 32 -4.06 -10.81 14.98
C ASN A 32 -3.72 -10.04 13.69
N GLY A 33 -3.79 -10.71 12.53
CA GLY A 33 -3.55 -10.08 11.24
C GLY A 33 -2.07 -9.79 10.95
N LEU A 34 -1.77 -9.55 9.67
CA LEU A 34 -0.44 -9.11 9.23
C LEU A 34 -0.54 -7.75 8.54
N SER A 35 0.07 -6.73 9.15
CA SER A 35 0.02 -5.35 8.62
C SER A 35 0.58 -5.29 7.20
N GLY A 36 -0.17 -4.66 6.29
CA GLY A 36 0.17 -4.55 4.88
C GLY A 36 -0.33 -5.70 4.00
N PHE A 37 -0.93 -6.76 4.57
CA PHE A 37 -1.43 -7.91 3.84
C PHE A 37 -2.95 -8.05 4.01
N TRP A 38 -3.64 -8.36 2.90
CA TRP A 38 -5.08 -8.36 2.83
C TRP A 38 -5.59 -9.50 1.95
N ASP A 39 -6.70 -10.10 2.35
CA ASP A 39 -7.38 -11.18 1.63
C ASP A 39 -8.68 -10.65 1.01
N PHE A 40 -8.88 -10.92 -0.28
CA PHE A 40 -10.10 -10.52 -0.98
C PHE A 40 -11.18 -11.59 -0.85
N GLY A 41 -12.34 -11.19 -0.33
CA GLY A 41 -13.51 -12.06 -0.19
C GLY A 41 -14.28 -12.28 -1.51
N PRO A 42 -15.43 -12.96 -1.48
CA PRO A 42 -16.18 -13.31 -2.69
C PRO A 42 -16.57 -12.10 -3.56
N LEU A 43 -17.03 -10.99 -2.97
CA LEU A 43 -17.34 -9.79 -3.75
C LEU A 43 -16.08 -9.02 -4.15
N GLY A 44 -15.02 -9.12 -3.34
CA GLY A 44 -13.74 -8.46 -3.61
C GLY A 44 -13.02 -9.05 -4.81
N VAL A 45 -12.97 -10.38 -4.90
CA VAL A 45 -12.31 -11.07 -6.02
C VAL A 45 -13.04 -10.80 -7.34
N GLU A 46 -14.38 -10.81 -7.34
CA GLU A 46 -15.18 -10.47 -8.52
C GLU A 46 -14.97 -9.02 -8.95
N LEU A 47 -15.01 -8.07 -8.00
CA LEU A 47 -14.73 -6.66 -8.29
C LEU A 47 -13.33 -6.48 -8.88
N PHE A 48 -12.32 -7.12 -8.28
CA PHE A 48 -10.94 -7.01 -8.71
C PHE A 48 -10.72 -7.62 -10.10
N ASN A 49 -11.33 -8.77 -10.37
CA ASN A 49 -11.32 -9.40 -11.69
C ASN A 49 -11.99 -8.52 -12.75
N ASN A 50 -13.12 -7.90 -12.42
CA ASN A 50 -13.83 -6.99 -13.32
C ASN A 50 -12.99 -5.74 -13.64
N ILE A 51 -12.32 -5.15 -12.64
CA ILE A 51 -11.43 -4.01 -12.85
C ILE A 51 -10.25 -4.41 -13.75
N ARG A 52 -9.59 -5.54 -13.46
CA ARG A 52 -8.48 -6.06 -14.28
C ARG A 52 -8.92 -6.32 -15.72
N ALA A 53 -10.06 -6.97 -15.93
CA ALA A 53 -10.58 -7.28 -17.26
C ALA A 53 -10.94 -6.02 -18.05
N SER A 54 -11.55 -5.01 -17.38
CA SER A 54 -11.86 -3.72 -17.97
C SER A 54 -10.59 -2.98 -18.41
N TRP A 55 -9.59 -2.92 -17.52
CA TRP A 55 -8.30 -2.31 -17.81
C TRP A 55 -7.60 -3.01 -19.00
N TRP A 56 -7.54 -4.34 -18.97
CA TRP A 56 -6.88 -5.14 -20.00
C TRP A 56 -7.54 -4.97 -21.37
N ARG A 57 -8.88 -4.98 -21.40
CA ARG A 57 -9.62 -4.72 -22.64
C ARG A 57 -9.31 -3.34 -23.21
N ASN A 58 -9.31 -2.31 -22.37
CA ASN A 58 -9.09 -0.93 -22.79
C ASN A 58 -7.65 -0.72 -23.30
N PHE A 59 -6.65 -1.10 -22.50
CA PHE A 59 -5.27 -0.75 -22.79
C PHE A 59 -4.54 -1.76 -23.67
N VAL A 60 -4.91 -3.05 -23.63
CA VAL A 60 -4.23 -4.10 -24.39
C VAL A 60 -5.03 -4.47 -25.64
N HIS A 61 -6.30 -4.85 -25.51
CA HIS A 61 -7.06 -5.34 -26.67
C HIS A 61 -7.47 -4.23 -27.65
N ASN A 62 -7.86 -3.05 -27.14
CA ASN A 62 -8.38 -1.96 -27.99
C ASN A 62 -7.28 -1.09 -28.59
N ARG A 63 -6.00 -1.34 -28.25
CA ARG A 63 -4.84 -0.59 -28.73
C ARG A 63 -3.96 -1.47 -29.60
N ARG A 64 -3.50 -0.93 -30.73
CA ARG A 64 -2.63 -1.67 -31.66
C ARG A 64 -1.14 -1.61 -31.28
N ASP A 65 -0.78 -0.73 -30.36
CA ASP A 65 0.58 -0.46 -29.93
C ASP A 65 0.94 -1.09 -28.57
N MET A 66 0.09 -1.98 -28.05
CA MET A 66 0.24 -2.62 -26.75
C MET A 66 0.15 -4.14 -26.88
N VAL A 67 1.02 -4.85 -26.15
CA VAL A 67 1.07 -6.32 -26.14
C VAL A 67 1.03 -6.81 -24.70
N GLY A 68 0.25 -7.86 -24.45
CA GLY A 68 0.19 -8.50 -23.14
C GLY A 68 1.42 -9.33 -22.84
N LEU A 69 1.88 -9.29 -21.58
CA LEU A 69 2.97 -10.11 -21.07
C LEU A 69 2.62 -10.56 -19.64
N ASP A 70 2.93 -11.80 -19.31
CA ASP A 70 2.91 -12.30 -17.93
C ASP A 70 4.31 -12.87 -17.59
N ALA A 71 4.87 -12.43 -16.47
CA ALA A 71 6.26 -12.68 -16.10
C ALA A 71 6.37 -13.29 -14.70
N SER A 72 7.46 -13.99 -14.43
CA SER A 72 7.69 -14.58 -13.10
C SER A 72 7.92 -13.51 -12.04
N ILE A 73 7.38 -13.75 -10.83
CA ILE A 73 7.60 -12.87 -9.67
C ILE A 73 9.06 -12.92 -9.21
N ILE A 74 9.67 -14.10 -9.23
CA ILE A 74 11.09 -14.28 -8.88
C ILE A 74 11.94 -13.98 -10.11
N SER A 75 12.95 -13.12 -9.95
CA SER A 75 13.85 -12.67 -11.01
C SER A 75 15.32 -12.82 -10.60
N HIS A 76 16.21 -12.98 -11.58
CA HIS A 76 17.64 -13.08 -11.34
C HIS A 76 18.21 -11.77 -10.74
N PRO A 77 19.10 -11.80 -9.73
CA PRO A 77 19.57 -10.60 -9.03
C PRO A 77 20.17 -9.49 -9.92
N ARG A 78 20.79 -9.87 -11.04
CA ARG A 78 21.33 -8.92 -12.02
C ARG A 78 20.26 -8.01 -12.63
N THR A 79 19.00 -8.45 -12.72
CA THR A 79 17.88 -7.63 -13.20
C THR A 79 17.65 -6.44 -12.27
N TRP A 80 17.65 -6.67 -10.96
CA TRP A 80 17.48 -5.62 -9.95
C TRP A 80 18.67 -4.66 -9.90
N LYS A 81 19.89 -5.19 -10.14
CA LYS A 81 21.09 -4.35 -10.28
C LYS A 81 21.02 -3.45 -11.51
N ALA A 82 20.73 -4.03 -12.68
CA ALA A 82 20.70 -3.30 -13.95
C ALA A 82 19.60 -2.22 -13.99
N SER A 83 18.48 -2.45 -13.31
CA SER A 83 17.38 -1.48 -13.18
C SER A 83 17.59 -0.44 -12.08
N GLY A 84 18.67 -0.52 -11.30
CA GLY A 84 18.99 0.43 -10.22
C GLY A 84 18.24 0.22 -8.90
N HIS A 85 17.42 -0.84 -8.78
CA HIS A 85 16.62 -1.09 -7.59
C HIS A 85 17.48 -1.30 -6.32
N LEU A 86 18.65 -1.93 -6.44
CA LEU A 86 19.55 -2.19 -5.30
C LEU A 86 20.14 -0.92 -4.66
N GLU A 87 20.08 0.20 -5.38
CA GLU A 87 20.63 1.49 -4.95
C GLU A 87 19.53 2.47 -4.56
N SER A 88 18.37 2.41 -5.24
CA SER A 88 17.33 3.44 -5.13
C SER A 88 16.06 2.99 -4.42
N PHE A 89 15.82 1.69 -4.25
CA PHE A 89 14.61 1.19 -3.61
C PHE A 89 14.81 1.10 -2.08
N SER A 90 14.84 2.27 -1.46
CA SER A 90 15.06 2.45 -0.03
C SER A 90 14.07 3.45 0.58
N ASP A 91 13.75 3.22 1.86
CA ASP A 91 12.98 4.14 2.69
C ASP A 91 13.84 4.63 3.86
N ILE A 92 13.50 5.80 4.42
CA ILE A 92 14.08 6.21 5.71
C ILE A 92 13.22 5.70 6.85
N SER A 93 13.86 4.94 7.72
CA SER A 93 13.36 4.61 9.04
C SER A 93 13.91 5.57 10.07
N ILE A 94 13.06 6.07 10.96
CA ILE A 94 13.45 6.93 12.07
C ILE A 94 12.67 6.56 13.33
N GLN A 95 13.34 6.56 14.48
CA GLN A 95 12.73 6.19 15.75
C GLN A 95 12.11 7.41 16.44
N CYS A 96 10.91 7.25 16.99
CA CYS A 96 10.34 8.27 17.87
C CYS A 96 11.04 8.29 19.23
N SER A 97 11.44 9.46 19.72
CA SER A 97 12.10 9.59 21.03
C SER A 97 11.20 9.18 22.19
N LYS A 98 9.88 9.38 22.06
CA LYS A 98 8.87 9.15 23.10
C LYS A 98 8.39 7.69 23.17
N CYS A 99 7.88 7.15 22.07
CA CYS A 99 7.27 5.82 22.05
C CYS A 99 8.19 4.72 21.49
N LYS A 100 9.40 5.08 21.03
CA LYS A 100 10.40 4.17 20.46
C LYS A 100 9.95 3.36 19.23
N LYS A 101 8.75 3.62 18.69
CA LYS A 101 8.29 3.06 17.42
C LYS A 101 9.05 3.64 16.24
N ILE A 102 9.23 2.82 15.22
CA ILE A 102 9.87 3.18 13.97
C ILE A 102 8.81 3.79 13.06
N ASN A 103 9.13 4.94 12.47
CA ASN A 103 8.30 5.62 11.48
C ASN A 103 9.05 5.56 10.14
N LYS A 104 8.28 5.43 9.06
CA LYS A 104 8.77 5.66 7.70
C LYS A 104 8.57 7.13 7.38
N ILE A 105 9.62 7.79 6.89
CA ILE A 105 9.54 9.19 6.44
C ILE A 105 10.28 9.35 5.11
N ASP A 106 9.98 10.43 4.40
CA ASP A 106 10.77 10.81 3.23
C ASP A 106 12.03 11.60 3.62
N LYS A 107 13.04 11.61 2.73
CA LYS A 107 14.29 12.39 2.91
C LYS A 107 14.02 13.87 3.21
N ALA A 108 12.99 14.43 2.60
CA ALA A 108 12.61 15.84 2.76
C ALA A 108 11.91 16.17 4.10
N GLU A 109 11.51 15.14 4.85
CA GLU A 109 10.71 15.26 6.08
C GLU A 109 11.53 15.09 7.36
N ILE A 110 12.82 14.80 7.25
CA ILE A 110 13.73 14.72 8.40
C ILE A 110 13.71 16.07 9.14
N GLY A 111 13.37 16.02 10.43
CA GLY A 111 13.26 17.21 11.30
C GLY A 111 11.94 17.97 11.19
N LYS A 112 11.01 17.56 10.31
CA LYS A 112 9.67 18.15 10.17
C LYS A 112 8.56 17.19 10.61
N ALA A 113 8.72 15.91 10.31
CA ALA A 113 7.71 14.91 10.60
C ALA A 113 7.56 14.66 12.10
N VAL A 114 6.32 14.37 12.50
CA VAL A 114 5.96 13.92 13.85
C VAL A 114 5.64 12.43 13.82
N CYS A 115 5.79 11.77 14.96
CA CYS A 115 5.47 10.36 15.09
C CYS A 115 3.98 10.09 14.83
N GLU A 116 3.69 9.21 13.87
CA GLU A 116 2.32 8.85 13.47
C GLU A 116 1.53 8.17 14.60
N PHE A 117 2.23 7.56 15.55
CA PHE A 117 1.61 6.79 16.63
C PHE A 117 1.29 7.59 17.89
N CYS A 118 2.00 8.68 18.16
CA CYS A 118 1.87 9.41 19.42
C CYS A 118 2.04 10.93 19.31
N GLY A 119 2.24 11.48 18.11
CA GLY A 119 2.48 12.90 17.85
C GLY A 119 3.78 13.46 18.45
N GLY A 120 4.70 12.58 18.90
CA GLY A 120 5.97 12.98 19.49
C GLY A 120 7.03 13.30 18.45
N ALA A 121 8.13 13.95 18.88
CA ALA A 121 9.27 14.22 18.01
C ALA A 121 9.97 12.92 17.55
N LEU A 122 10.53 12.98 16.34
CA LEU A 122 11.36 11.93 15.75
C LEU A 122 12.85 12.23 16.01
N ASP A 123 13.59 11.21 16.40
CA ASP A 123 15.01 11.34 16.72
C ASP A 123 15.84 11.29 15.43
N ALA A 124 16.26 12.45 14.93
CA ALA A 124 17.05 12.57 13.70
C ALA A 124 18.36 11.76 13.73
N SER A 125 18.93 11.50 14.91
CA SER A 125 20.15 10.69 15.04
C SER A 125 19.93 9.20 14.71
N THR A 126 18.68 8.75 14.78
CA THR A 126 18.29 7.36 14.51
C THR A 126 17.87 7.13 13.06
N ALA A 127 17.89 8.17 12.22
CA ALA A 127 17.51 8.07 10.82
C ALA A 127 18.44 7.11 10.07
N LYS A 128 17.86 6.07 9.48
CA LYS A 128 18.58 5.04 8.71
C LYS A 128 17.83 4.73 7.43
N GLU A 129 18.58 4.66 6.35
CA GLU A 129 18.09 4.19 5.06
C GLU A 129 17.99 2.66 5.08
N ILE A 130 16.78 2.13 4.91
CA ILE A 130 16.50 0.71 4.81
C ILE A 130 16.43 0.36 3.34
N LYS A 131 17.32 -0.52 2.88
CA LYS A 131 17.22 -1.13 1.55
C LYS A 131 16.09 -2.17 1.58
N LEU A 132 15.09 -1.97 0.73
CA LEU A 132 13.91 -2.84 0.65
C LEU A 132 14.09 -3.99 -0.36
N LEU A 133 15.23 -4.01 -1.05
CA LEU A 133 15.70 -5.05 -1.97
C LEU A 133 17.16 -5.41 -1.67
#